data_AF-A0A7D5RVN9-F1
#
_entry.id   AF-A0A7D5RVN9-F1
#
_cell.length_a   1.000
_cell.length_b   1.000
_cell.length_c   1.000
_cell.angle_alpha   90.00
_cell.angle_beta   90.00
_cell.angle_gamma   90.00
#
_symmetry.space_group_name_H-M   'P 1'
#
loop_
_entity.id
_entity.type
_entity.pdbx_description
1 polymer ?
#
loop_
_entity_poly.entity_id
_entity_poly.type
_entity_poly.pdbx_seq_one_letter_code
_entity_poly.pdbx_strand_id
1 'polypeptide(L)'
;MVEEGNTIIASQVTAKTSLGNRVIDHLIMTPSGQIMAVEVKSGSAVRSSSQLAKDALLEEGSAKLVGKNAGELNGWSFPIKTIEMRY
;
A
#
# COMPACT_ATOMS: atom_id res chain seq x y z
N MET A 1 11.32 9.72 6.04
CA MET A 1 11.28 10.26 4.67
C MET A 1 11.21 9.06 3.73
N VAL A 2 10.29 9.08 2.77
CA VAL A 2 10.47 8.27 1.55
C VAL A 2 11.79 8.75 0.96
N GLU A 3 12.76 7.84 0.77
CA GLU A 3 14.06 8.20 0.22
C GLU A 3 13.87 9.01 -1.07
N GLU A 4 14.71 10.03 -1.27
CA GLU A 4 14.77 10.76 -2.54
C GLU A 4 14.97 9.75 -3.68
N GLY A 5 14.07 9.75 -4.67
CA GLY A 5 14.14 8.85 -5.83
C GLY A 5 12.99 7.83 -5.96
N ASN A 6 12.09 7.73 -4.98
CA ASN A 6 10.88 6.91 -5.15
C ASN A 6 9.84 7.60 -6.06
N THR A 7 9.18 6.81 -6.92
CA THR A 7 8.14 7.31 -7.83
C THR A 7 6.77 6.85 -7.36
N ILE A 8 5.80 7.76 -7.20
CA ILE A 8 4.41 7.38 -6.97
C ILE A 8 3.84 6.82 -8.28
N ILE A 9 3.42 5.56 -8.26
CA ILE A 9 2.87 4.86 -9.44
C ILE A 9 1.34 4.79 -9.42
N ALA A 10 0.74 4.82 -8.22
CA ALA A 10 -0.71 4.87 -8.06
C ALA A 10 -1.09 5.43 -6.68
N SER A 11 -2.31 5.95 -6.55
CA SER A 11 -2.82 6.53 -5.30
C SER A 11 -4.24 6.05 -5.03
N GLN A 12 -4.61 5.97 -3.74
CA GLN A 12 -5.91 5.49 -3.28
C GLN A 12 -6.29 4.13 -3.89
N VAL A 13 -5.37 3.18 -3.83
CA VAL A 13 -5.52 1.85 -4.44
C VAL A 13 -6.24 0.93 -3.47
N THR A 14 -7.26 0.20 -3.94
CA THR A 14 -7.92 -0.81 -3.09
C THR A 14 -7.25 -2.16 -3.26
N ALA A 15 -6.87 -2.79 -2.15
CA ALA A 15 -6.47 -4.18 -2.07
C ALA A 15 -7.55 -4.99 -1.35
N LYS A 16 -8.01 -6.06 -1.98
CA LYS A 16 -8.97 -7.00 -1.40
C LYS A 16 -8.21 -8.07 -0.64
N THR A 17 -8.43 -8.13 0.67
CA THR A 17 -7.84 -9.12 1.58
C THR A 17 -8.91 -10.06 2.12
N SER A 18 -8.53 -11.14 2.80
CA SER A 18 -9.47 -12.01 3.53
C SER A 18 -10.17 -11.27 4.69
N LEU A 19 -9.56 -10.21 5.22
CA LEU A 19 -10.13 -9.34 6.27
C LEU A 19 -10.92 -8.15 5.72
N GLY A 20 -11.27 -8.18 4.42
CA GLY A 20 -11.98 -7.13 3.71
C GLY A 20 -11.05 -6.18 2.96
N ASN A 21 -11.56 -5.00 2.62
CA ASN A 21 -10.82 -4.04 1.80
C ASN A 21 -9.78 -3.28 2.61
N ARG A 22 -8.61 -3.06 2.01
CA ARG A 22 -7.56 -2.16 2.44
C ARG A 22 -7.38 -1.09 1.37
N VAL A 23 -7.55 0.18 1.71
CA VAL A 23 -7.25 1.29 0.81
C VAL A 23 -5.83 1.75 1.11
N ILE A 24 -4.93 1.69 0.14
CA ILE A 24 -3.53 2.14 0.21
C ILE A 24 -3.49 3.59 -0.25
N ASP A 25 -2.87 4.49 0.51
CA ASP A 25 -2.80 5.91 0.15
C ASP A 25 -1.93 6.10 -1.11
N HIS A 26 -0.71 5.55 -1.10
CA HIS A 26 0.16 5.53 -2.29
C HIS A 26 0.85 4.18 -2.50
N LEU A 27 0.90 3.74 -3.75
CA LEU A 27 1.90 2.78 -4.20
C LEU A 27 3.08 3.54 -4.79
N ILE A 28 4.27 3.18 -4.36
CA ILE A 28 5.53 3.74 -4.87
C ILE A 28 6.35 2.64 -5.51
N MET A 29 7.18 3.01 -6.48
CA MET A 29 8.26 2.20 -7.00
C MET A 29 9.59 2.78 -6.52
N THR A 30 10.43 1.94 -5.92
CA THR A 30 11.79 2.31 -5.51
C THR A 30 12.73 2.37 -6.71
N PRO A 31 13.91 3.02 -6.58
CA PRO A 31 14.93 2.98 -7.63
C PRO A 31 15.38 1.55 -8.00
N SER A 32 15.26 0.59 -7.08
CA SER A 32 15.53 -0.83 -7.33
C SER A 32 14.40 -1.56 -8.05
N GLY A 33 13.29 -0.88 -8.37
CA GLY A 33 12.11 -1.46 -9.03
C GLY A 33 11.14 -2.16 -8.08
N GLN A 34 11.35 -2.06 -6.76
CA GLN A 34 10.44 -2.66 -5.78
C GLN A 34 9.18 -1.81 -5.62
N ILE A 35 8.01 -2.45 -5.60
CA ILE A 35 6.75 -1.77 -5.29
C ILE A 35 6.49 -1.83 -3.79
N MET A 36 6.17 -0.68 -3.19
CA MET A 36 5.85 -0.55 -1.77
C MET A 36 4.58 0.27 -1.56
N ALA A 37 3.88 0.02 -0.46
CA ALA A 37 2.76 0.82 -0.01
C ALA A 37 3.24 1.90 0.97
N VAL A 38 2.72 3.12 0.83
CA VAL A 38 2.90 4.20 1.79
C VAL A 38 1.54 4.52 2.40
N GLU A 39 1.45 4.41 3.71
CA GLU A 39 0.35 4.93 4.52
C GLU A 39 0.75 6.30 5.06
N VAL A 40 -0.05 7.32 4.77
CA VAL A 40 0.20 8.69 5.23
C VAL A 40 -0.61 8.94 6.50
N LYS A 41 0.05 9.37 7.57
CA LYS A 41 -0.59 9.79 8.82
C LYS A 41 -0.23 11.23 9.14
N SER A 42 -1.24 12.02 9.48
CA SER A 42 -1.09 13.41 9.92
C SER A 42 -1.35 13.55 11.42
N GLY A 43 -0.58 14.38 12.11
CA GLY A 43 -0.77 14.68 13.53
C GLY A 43 -0.71 13.43 14.42
N SER A 44 -1.68 13.28 15.34
CA SER A 44 -1.75 12.15 16.29
C SER A 44 -2.40 10.89 15.71
N ALA A 45 -2.70 10.85 14.41
CA ALA A 45 -3.27 9.65 13.79
C ALA A 45 -2.28 8.47 13.87
N VAL A 46 -2.83 7.29 14.18
CA VAL A 46 -2.08 6.03 14.24
C VAL A 46 -2.81 4.97 13.42
N ARG A 47 -2.06 3.98 12.93
CA ARG A 47 -2.68 2.82 12.29
C ARG A 47 -3.47 2.03 13.33
N SER A 48 -4.72 1.70 13.00
CA SER A 48 -5.52 0.81 13.85
C SER A 48 -5.04 -0.64 13.72
N SER A 49 -5.37 -1.48 14.70
CA SER A 49 -5.06 -2.93 14.66
C SER A 49 -5.60 -3.60 13.39
N SER A 50 -6.75 -3.14 12.89
CA SER A 50 -7.33 -3.64 11.64
C SER A 50 -6.51 -3.27 10.40
N GLN A 51 -5.86 -2.10 10.39
CA GLN A 51 -4.96 -1.71 9.31
C GLN A 51 -3.69 -2.57 9.35
N LEU A 52 -3.11 -2.77 10.53
CA LEU A 52 -1.92 -3.59 10.70
C LEU A 52 -2.15 -5.05 10.25
N ALA A 53 -3.29 -5.64 10.61
CA ALA A 53 -3.64 -6.99 10.18
C ALA A 53 -3.83 -7.10 8.65
N LYS A 54 -4.37 -6.06 8.01
CA LYS A 54 -4.50 -6.01 6.55
C LYS A 54 -3.15 -5.75 5.87
N ASP A 55 -2.30 -4.91 6.44
CA ASP A 55 -0.94 -4.66 5.95
C ASP A 55 -0.11 -5.95 5.95
N ALA A 56 -0.27 -6.82 6.96
CA ALA A 56 0.37 -8.14 6.99
C ALA A 56 -0.06 -9.01 5.79
N LEU A 57 -1.35 -9.01 5.43
CA LEU A 57 -1.85 -9.74 4.26
C LEU A 57 -1.34 -9.16 2.93
N LEU A 58 -1.09 -7.85 2.88
CA LEU A 58 -0.39 -7.25 1.72
C LEU A 58 1.06 -7.76 1.65
N GLU A 59 1.78 -7.77 2.77
CA GLU A 59 3.18 -8.19 2.82
C GLU A 59 3.36 -9.68 2.50
N GLU A 60 2.38 -10.52 2.85
CA GLU A 60 2.32 -11.93 2.43
C GLU A 60 1.98 -12.12 0.94
N GLY A 61 1.52 -11.07 0.26
CA GLY A 61 1.06 -11.14 -1.13
C GLY A 61 -0.29 -11.82 -1.33
N SER A 62 -1.07 -11.99 -0.25
CA SER A 62 -2.41 -12.59 -0.32
C SER A 62 -3.51 -11.59 -0.67
N ALA A 63 -3.16 -10.30 -0.77
CA ALA A 63 -4.06 -9.23 -1.16
C ALA A 63 -4.10 -9.02 -2.68
N LYS A 64 -5.31 -8.90 -3.25
CA LYS A 64 -5.51 -8.61 -4.67
C LYS A 64 -5.79 -7.14 -4.92
N LEU A 65 -4.97 -6.47 -5.72
CA LEU A 65 -5.23 -5.09 -6.12
C LEU A 65 -6.46 -5.03 -7.04
N VAL A 66 -7.39 -4.13 -6.75
CA VAL A 66 -8.67 -4.02 -7.45
C VAL A 66 -9.10 -2.58 -7.68
N GLY A 67 -9.84 -2.38 -8.76
CA GLY A 67 -10.50 -1.13 -9.10
C GLY A 67 -9.67 -0.25 -10.03
N LYS A 68 -10.30 0.83 -10.52
CA LYS A 68 -9.72 1.70 -11.54
C LYS A 68 -8.37 2.31 -11.15
N ASN A 69 -8.19 2.61 -9.86
CA ASN A 69 -6.96 3.24 -9.35
C ASN A 69 -5.77 2.28 -9.31
N ALA A 70 -6.00 0.96 -9.39
CA ALA A 70 -4.92 -0.02 -9.53
C ALA A 70 -4.32 -0.01 -10.95
N GLY A 71 -4.98 0.59 -11.94
CA GLY A 71 -4.47 0.71 -13.31
C GLY A 71 -4.06 -0.64 -13.89
N GLU A 72 -2.83 -0.70 -14.43
CA GLU A 72 -2.25 -1.93 -15.00
C GLU A 72 -2.00 -3.03 -13.97
N LEU A 73 -1.90 -2.67 -12.68
CA LEU A 73 -1.75 -3.62 -11.57
C LEU A 73 -3.09 -4.22 -11.14
N ASN A 74 -4.20 -3.81 -11.74
CA ASN A 74 -5.52 -4.35 -11.40
C ASN A 74 -5.55 -5.86 -11.63
N GLY A 75 -5.93 -6.60 -10.60
CA GLY A 75 -5.98 -8.05 -10.60
C GLY A 75 -4.70 -8.75 -10.13
N TRP A 76 -3.62 -8.00 -9.91
CA TRP A 76 -2.36 -8.57 -9.44
C TRP A 76 -2.37 -8.84 -7.93
N SER A 77 -1.56 -9.80 -7.51
CA SER A 77 -1.30 -10.14 -6.10
C SER A 77 0.18 -10.47 -5.97
N PHE A 78 0.88 -9.72 -5.11
CA PHE A 78 2.29 -9.89 -4.84
C PHE A 78 2.61 -9.24 -3.47
N PRO A 79 3.72 -9.64 -2.81
CA PRO A 79 4.16 -9.04 -1.56
C PRO A 79 4.35 -7.52 -1.66
N ILE A 80 3.63 -6.75 -0.85
CA ILE A 80 3.75 -5.29 -0.76
C ILE A 80 4.00 -4.90 0.70
N LYS A 81 5.23 -4.47 0.98
CA LYS A 81 5.57 -3.91 2.29
C LYS A 81 4.94 -2.53 2.46
N THR A 82 4.34 -2.29 3.62
CA THR A 82 3.75 -0.98 3.96
C THR A 82 4.67 -0.19 4.88
N ILE A 83 5.00 1.04 4.48
CA ILE A 83 5.71 2.01 5.32
C ILE A 83 4.76 3.14 5.74
N GLU A 84 4.98 3.68 6.93
CA GLU A 84 4.24 4.84 7.42
C GLU A 84 5.06 6.11 7.17
N MET A 85 4.43 7.12 6.58
CA MET A 85 4.97 8.47 6.48
C MET A 85 4.16 9.40 7.37
N ARG A 86 4.86 10.16 8.21
CA ARG A 86 4.27 11.22 9.04
C ARG A 86 4.52 12.59 8.44
N TYR A 87 3.47 13.42 8.45
CA TYR A 87 3.50 14.85 8.17
C TYR A 87 3.01 15.64 9.39
#